data_AF-A0AAN0NJL7-F1
#
_entry.id   AF-A0AAN0NJL7-F1
#
_cell.length_a   1.000
_cell.length_b   1.000
_cell.length_c   1.000
_cell.angle_alpha   90.00
_cell.angle_beta   90.00
_cell.angle_gamma   90.00
#
_symmetry.space_group_name_H-M   'P 1'
#
loop_
_entity.id
_entity.type
_entity.pdbx_description
1 polymer ?
#
loop_
_entity_poly.entity_id
_entity_poly.type
_entity_poly.pdbx_seq_one_letter_code
_entity_poly.pdbx_strand_id
1 'polypeptide(L)'
;MRNQRVYEILTRCLYSGCIEHIDWGVLMRNGHHEGLTDFRRYQKIQDRLVSTAKALASEDISSDFPLRGFVQCDDCGEALTACWSTSKPGKKHPYCLCKTEGCDSYCKSIRRDQLEGDFAGLMQAPELSRGLFQLAKAMFRDIWNARLAQAADTSKGLKKDIHKIEKQIEARLDRIVEHGSSIVIAAIEKRIPKLEADKIFLEERIVKGGKPLGTLEESFELALRFLSNPWNMWKNGSFAW
;
A
#
# COMPACT_ATOMS: atom_id res chain seq x y z
N MET A 1 20.83 7.41 16.00
CA MET A 1 19.70 8.00 16.76
C MET A 1 19.24 7.00 17.81
N ARG A 2 18.94 7.43 19.04
CA ARG A 2 18.31 6.56 20.05
C ARG A 2 16.83 6.33 19.69
N ASN A 3 16.31 5.12 19.92
CA ASN A 3 14.92 4.74 19.61
C ASN A 3 13.89 5.72 20.20
N GLN A 4 14.14 6.25 21.39
CA GLN A 4 13.29 7.25 22.05
C GLN A 4 13.12 8.53 21.23
N ARG A 5 14.21 9.01 20.60
CA ARG A 5 14.14 10.23 19.79
C ARG A 5 13.33 10.01 18.51
N VAL A 6 13.42 8.82 17.94
CA VAL A 6 12.62 8.43 16.77
C VAL A 6 11.13 8.38 17.14
N TYR A 7 10.80 7.77 18.28
CA TYR A 7 9.43 7.74 18.79
C TYR A 7 8.86 9.15 18.99
N GLU A 8 9.59 10.03 19.68
CA GLU A 8 9.18 11.44 19.87
C GLU A 8 8.92 12.18 18.55
N ILE A 9 9.75 11.95 17.53
CA ILE A 9 9.56 12.55 16.21
C ILE A 9 8.27 12.03 15.57
N LEU A 10 8.04 10.72 15.63
CA LEU A 10 6.85 10.09 15.03
C LEU A 10 5.55 10.47 15.76
N THR A 11 5.57 10.81 17.04
CA THR A 11 4.38 11.23 17.83
C THR A 11 4.06 12.73 17.70
N ARG A 12 4.90 13.54 17.04
CA ARG A 12 4.64 14.98 16.88
C ARG A 12 3.72 15.27 15.70
N CYS A 13 2.49 15.73 15.98
CA CYS A 13 1.52 16.17 14.96
C CYS A 13 2.01 17.39 14.14
N LEU A 14 3.01 18.13 14.64
CA LEU A 14 3.62 19.24 13.91
C LEU A 14 4.06 18.84 12.50
N TYR A 15 4.61 17.63 12.34
CA TYR A 15 5.09 17.16 11.04
C TYR A 15 3.97 16.81 10.06
N SER A 16 2.72 16.73 10.51
CA SER A 16 1.56 16.52 9.65
C SER A 16 0.89 17.82 9.20
N GLY A 17 1.49 18.98 9.47
CA GLY A 17 0.86 20.28 9.20
C GLY A 17 -0.19 20.68 10.25
N CYS A 18 -0.30 19.94 11.35
CA CYS A 18 -1.26 20.22 12.42
C CYS A 18 -0.55 20.84 13.62
N ILE A 19 -1.29 21.55 14.47
CA ILE A 19 -0.80 22.08 15.74
C ILE A 19 -1.74 21.60 16.85
N GLU A 20 -1.15 21.15 17.95
CA GLU A 20 -1.83 20.80 19.19
C GLU A 20 -0.97 21.28 20.36
N HIS A 21 -1.61 21.94 21.32
CA HIS A 21 -0.99 22.33 22.58
C HIS A 21 -2.06 22.39 23.69
N ILE A 22 -2.29 21.24 24.32
CA ILE A 22 -3.37 21.04 25.30
C ILE A 22 -3.25 22.02 26.47
N ASP A 23 -2.04 22.27 26.97
CA ASP A 23 -1.80 23.18 28.11
C ASP A 23 -2.22 24.62 27.82
N TRP A 24 -2.34 25.00 26.55
CA TRP A 24 -2.79 26.34 26.13
C TRP A 24 -4.24 26.33 25.62
N GLY A 25 -4.98 25.24 25.82
CA GLY A 25 -6.33 25.06 25.26
C GLY A 25 -6.35 24.95 23.73
N VAL A 26 -5.19 24.71 23.10
CA VAL A 26 -5.09 24.57 21.65
C VAL A 26 -5.35 23.12 21.29
N LEU A 27 -6.61 22.80 21.00
CA LEU A 27 -6.99 21.52 20.42
C LEU A 27 -6.41 21.35 19.00
N MET A 28 -6.29 20.09 18.59
CA MET A 28 -5.71 19.69 17.31
C MET A 28 -6.41 20.38 16.14
N ARG A 29 -5.67 21.22 15.43
CA ARG A 29 -6.15 22.01 14.29
C ARG A 29 -5.11 22.08 13.19
N ASN A 30 -5.54 22.45 11.99
CA ASN A 30 -4.60 22.74 10.89
C ASN A 30 -3.73 23.95 11.25
N GLY A 31 -2.42 23.78 11.12
CA GLY A 31 -1.46 24.87 11.20
C GLY A 31 -1.37 25.63 9.88
N HIS A 32 -0.63 26.73 9.88
CA HIS A 32 -0.35 27.50 8.65
C HIS A 32 0.94 27.05 7.94
N HIS A 33 1.70 26.14 8.56
CA HIS A 33 2.93 25.61 7.99
C HIS A 33 2.65 24.39 7.11
N GLU A 34 3.52 24.17 6.14
CA GLU A 34 3.51 22.94 5.35
C GLU A 34 4.05 21.77 6.19
N GLY A 35 3.26 20.69 6.27
CA GLY A 35 3.70 19.46 6.93
C GLY A 35 4.73 18.71 6.10
N LEU A 36 5.68 18.04 6.76
CA LEU A 36 6.56 17.08 6.10
C LEU A 36 5.81 15.82 5.63
N THR A 37 4.65 15.56 6.24
CA THR A 37 3.77 14.47 5.90
C THR A 37 2.30 14.87 6.04
N ASP A 38 1.44 13.94 5.67
CA ASP A 38 -0.01 14.07 5.64
C ASP A 38 -0.61 13.63 6.98
N PHE A 39 -1.71 14.25 7.43
CA PHE A 39 -2.37 13.87 8.69
C PHE A 39 -2.83 12.41 8.69
N ARG A 40 -3.35 11.94 7.56
CA ARG A 40 -3.67 10.52 7.31
C ARG A 40 -2.48 9.60 7.53
N ARG A 41 -1.29 9.99 7.06
CA ARG A 41 -0.07 9.18 7.21
C ARG A 41 0.40 9.20 8.66
N TYR A 42 0.34 10.36 9.31
CA TYR A 42 0.60 10.51 10.74
C TYR A 42 -0.31 9.61 11.59
N GLN A 43 -1.62 9.61 11.33
CA GLN A 43 -2.57 8.77 12.07
C GLN A 43 -2.28 7.28 11.89
N LYS A 44 -1.97 6.85 10.66
CA LYS A 44 -1.53 5.47 10.39
C LYS A 44 -0.25 5.09 11.15
N ILE A 45 0.67 6.03 11.34
CA ILE A 45 1.87 5.84 12.16
C ILE A 45 1.48 5.68 13.63
N GLN A 46 0.59 6.53 14.16
CA GLN A 46 0.12 6.40 15.55
C GLN A 46 -0.54 5.05 15.80
N ASP A 47 -1.44 4.62 14.91
CA ASP A 47 -2.09 3.31 14.99
C ASP A 47 -1.06 2.17 15.00
N ARG A 48 -0.01 2.30 14.17
CA ARG A 48 1.05 1.28 14.07
C ARG A 48 1.95 1.25 15.30
N LEU A 49 2.24 2.39 15.92
CA LEU A 49 3.02 2.48 17.15
C LEU A 49 2.31 1.79 18.32
N VAL A 50 0.98 1.83 18.34
CA VAL A 50 0.16 1.15 19.36
C VAL A 50 -0.08 -0.33 19.02
N SER A 51 -0.11 -0.68 17.73
CA SER A 51 -0.37 -2.05 17.29
C SER A 51 0.76 -3.02 17.66
N THR A 52 0.40 -4.25 18.05
CA THR A 52 1.33 -5.37 18.29
C THR A 52 1.62 -6.20 17.03
N ALA A 53 1.11 -5.78 15.87
CA ALA A 53 1.25 -6.50 14.62
C ALA A 53 2.73 -6.52 14.17
N LYS A 54 3.30 -7.72 14.06
CA LYS A 54 4.64 -7.91 13.51
C LYS A 54 4.66 -7.40 12.06
N ALA A 55 5.72 -6.70 11.68
CA ALA A 55 5.95 -6.39 10.28
C ALA A 55 5.93 -7.70 9.48
N LEU A 56 5.23 -7.70 8.35
CA LEU A 56 5.34 -8.79 7.39
C LEU A 56 6.82 -8.94 7.03
N ALA A 57 7.31 -10.18 7.00
CA ALA A 57 8.64 -10.45 6.48
C ALA A 57 8.69 -9.87 5.07
N SER A 58 9.65 -8.98 4.81
CA SER A 58 9.91 -8.55 3.44
C SER A 58 10.20 -9.79 2.63
N GLU A 59 9.51 -9.96 1.50
CA GLU A 59 9.95 -10.93 0.52
C GLU A 59 11.33 -10.49 0.04
N ASP A 60 12.35 -11.27 0.38
CA ASP A 60 13.70 -11.11 -0.14
C ASP A 60 13.71 -11.61 -1.59
N ILE A 61 13.17 -10.79 -2.50
CA ILE A 61 13.22 -11.02 -3.94
C ILE A 61 14.63 -10.64 -4.40
N SER A 62 15.58 -11.55 -4.19
CA SER A 62 16.93 -11.42 -4.72
C SER A 62 16.89 -11.42 -6.25
N SER A 63 17.52 -10.42 -6.88
CA SER A 63 17.69 -10.32 -8.35
C SER A 63 18.45 -11.51 -8.94
N ASP A 64 19.16 -12.28 -8.11
CA ASP A 64 19.85 -13.50 -8.53
C ASP A 64 18.90 -14.66 -8.83
N PHE A 65 17.63 -14.58 -8.39
CA PHE A 65 16.63 -15.62 -8.62
C PHE A 65 15.23 -15.02 -8.83
N PRO A 66 14.98 -14.37 -9.98
CA PRO A 66 13.73 -13.67 -10.25
C PRO A 66 12.51 -14.61 -10.30
N LEU A 67 12.72 -15.90 -10.59
CA LEU A 67 11.67 -16.92 -10.65
C LEU A 67 11.48 -17.70 -9.33
N ARG A 68 12.25 -17.38 -8.29
CA ARG A 68 12.12 -18.04 -6.98
C ARG A 68 10.73 -17.79 -6.40
N GLY A 69 10.06 -18.85 -5.93
CA GLY A 69 8.70 -18.75 -5.40
C GLY A 69 7.59 -18.82 -6.47
N PHE A 70 7.91 -18.57 -7.74
CA PHE A 70 6.96 -18.65 -8.86
C PHE A 70 6.98 -20.00 -9.57
N VAL A 71 8.11 -20.69 -9.57
CA VAL A 71 8.24 -22.04 -10.16
C VAL A 71 7.86 -23.07 -9.11
N GLN A 72 6.94 -23.97 -9.47
CA GLN A 72 6.47 -25.07 -8.62
C GLN A 72 7.12 -26.39 -9.04
N CYS A 73 7.31 -27.28 -8.07
CA CYS A 73 7.70 -28.66 -8.32
C CYS A 73 6.51 -29.42 -8.94
N ASP A 74 6.74 -30.16 -10.02
CA ASP A 74 5.69 -30.95 -10.68
C ASP A 74 5.16 -32.09 -9.78
N ASP A 75 6.04 -32.70 -8.97
CA ASP A 75 5.66 -33.85 -8.14
C ASP A 75 4.87 -33.45 -6.88
N CYS A 76 5.16 -32.29 -6.27
CA CYS A 76 4.57 -31.90 -4.99
C CYS A 76 3.83 -30.56 -4.99
N GLY A 77 3.81 -29.81 -6.10
CA GLY A 77 3.15 -28.51 -6.21
C GLY A 77 3.78 -27.35 -5.40
N GLU A 78 4.65 -27.67 -4.44
CA GLU A 78 5.36 -26.67 -3.64
C GLU A 78 6.36 -25.85 -4.46
N ALA A 79 6.54 -24.59 -4.07
CA ALA A 79 7.44 -23.68 -4.75
C ALA A 79 8.91 -24.10 -4.61
N LEU A 80 9.66 -24.04 -5.71
CA LEU A 80 11.09 -24.29 -5.72
C LEU A 80 11.85 -23.21 -4.95
N THR A 81 12.88 -23.64 -4.22
CA THR A 81 13.81 -22.77 -3.49
C THR A 81 15.08 -22.54 -4.30
N ALA A 82 15.72 -21.39 -4.11
CA ALA A 82 16.99 -21.07 -4.74
C ALA A 82 18.20 -21.48 -3.89
N CYS A 83 19.28 -21.92 -4.53
CA CYS A 83 20.56 -22.16 -3.88
C CYS A 83 21.75 -21.84 -4.79
N TRP A 84 22.90 -21.63 -4.18
CA TRP A 84 24.18 -21.53 -4.87
C TRP A 84 25.00 -22.79 -4.60
N SER A 85 25.58 -23.38 -5.65
CA SER A 85 26.56 -24.46 -5.50
C SER A 85 27.92 -24.03 -6.05
N THR A 86 28.99 -24.39 -5.35
CA THR A 86 30.36 -24.01 -5.71
C THR A 86 31.06 -25.18 -6.38
N SER A 87 31.61 -24.97 -7.57
CA SER A 87 32.43 -25.95 -8.28
C SER A 87 33.85 -26.02 -7.71
N LYS A 88 34.61 -27.07 -8.04
CA LYS A 88 36.02 -27.25 -7.62
C LYS A 88 36.92 -26.02 -7.84
N PRO A 89 36.85 -25.27 -8.97
CA PRO A 89 37.63 -24.05 -9.15
C PRO A 89 37.08 -22.82 -8.40
N GLY A 90 36.08 -22.97 -7.51
CA GLY A 90 35.50 -21.88 -6.73
C GLY A 90 34.38 -21.11 -7.43
N LYS A 91 34.02 -21.46 -8.68
CA LYS A 91 32.93 -20.79 -9.41
C LYS A 91 31.58 -21.19 -8.84
N LYS A 92 30.76 -20.19 -8.46
CA LYS A 92 29.39 -20.37 -7.98
C LYS A 92 28.41 -20.51 -9.14
N HIS A 93 27.45 -21.41 -8.98
CA HIS A 93 26.41 -21.71 -9.96
C HIS A 93 25.03 -21.63 -9.29
N PRO A 94 24.10 -20.85 -9.84
CA PRO A 94 22.75 -20.70 -9.29
C PRO A 94 21.83 -21.85 -9.75
N TYR A 95 21.07 -22.40 -8.80
CA TYR A 95 20.10 -23.47 -9.03
C TYR A 95 18.78 -23.20 -8.32
N CYS A 96 17.70 -23.77 -8.84
CA CYS A 96 16.42 -23.93 -8.14
C CYS A 96 16.20 -25.42 -7.83
N LEU A 97 15.70 -25.74 -6.64
CA LEU A 97 15.46 -27.11 -6.20
C LEU A 97 14.21 -27.25 -5.33
N CYS A 98 13.64 -28.46 -5.31
CA CYS A 98 12.58 -28.80 -4.38
C CYS A 98 13.19 -29.13 -3.01
N LYS A 99 12.66 -28.51 -1.94
CA LYS A 99 13.12 -28.67 -0.56
C LYS A 99 12.12 -29.42 0.32
N THR A 100 11.04 -29.92 -0.28
CA THR A 100 9.95 -30.63 0.40
C THR A 100 10.38 -32.04 0.77
N GLU A 101 10.49 -32.33 2.06
CA GLU A 101 10.82 -33.66 2.55
C GLU A 101 9.76 -34.68 2.09
N GLY A 102 10.21 -35.85 1.61
CA GLY A 102 9.33 -36.90 1.10
C GLY A 102 8.87 -36.73 -0.36
N CYS A 103 9.32 -35.69 -1.07
CA CYS A 103 9.06 -35.53 -2.50
C CYS A 103 10.03 -36.36 -3.36
N ASP A 104 9.54 -36.95 -4.46
CA ASP A 104 10.36 -37.70 -5.41
C ASP A 104 11.43 -36.83 -6.11
N SER A 105 11.18 -35.51 -6.18
CA SER A 105 12.12 -34.51 -6.67
C SER A 105 12.86 -33.76 -5.57
N TYR A 106 12.85 -34.27 -4.33
CA TYR A 106 13.61 -33.70 -3.22
C TYR A 106 15.10 -33.52 -3.59
N CYS A 107 15.60 -32.31 -3.40
CA CYS A 107 16.96 -31.89 -3.71
C CYS A 107 17.40 -32.05 -5.18
N LYS A 108 16.50 -32.33 -6.13
CA LYS A 108 16.81 -32.25 -7.57
C LYS A 108 16.98 -30.78 -7.95
N SER A 109 18.11 -30.46 -8.57
CA SER A 109 18.47 -29.10 -8.94
C SER A 109 18.30 -28.86 -10.44
N ILE A 110 17.66 -27.73 -10.76
CA ILE A 110 17.51 -27.20 -12.11
C ILE A 110 18.35 -25.95 -12.20
N ARG A 111 19.16 -25.82 -13.26
CA ARG A 111 20.00 -24.64 -13.44
C ARG A 111 19.12 -23.42 -13.67
N ARG A 112 19.49 -22.28 -13.09
CA ARG A 112 18.76 -21.02 -13.25
C ARG A 112 18.61 -20.60 -14.72
N ASP A 113 19.70 -20.70 -15.49
CA ASP A 113 19.73 -20.31 -16.91
C ASP A 113 18.74 -21.11 -17.75
N GLN A 114 18.59 -22.40 -17.46
CA GLN A 114 17.58 -23.25 -18.09
C GLN A 114 16.16 -22.77 -17.77
N LEU A 115 15.83 -22.57 -16.50
CA LEU A 115 14.49 -22.11 -16.09
C LEU A 115 14.14 -20.74 -16.68
N GLU A 116 15.08 -19.79 -16.65
CA GLU A 116 14.86 -18.47 -17.24
C GLU A 116 14.74 -18.55 -18.78
N GLY A 117 15.46 -19.46 -19.44
CA GLY A 117 15.35 -19.72 -20.87
C GLY A 117 14.01 -20.34 -21.27
N ASP A 118 13.53 -21.32 -20.50
CA ASP A 118 12.23 -21.95 -20.74
C ASP A 118 11.09 -20.94 -20.50
N PHE A 119 11.18 -20.17 -19.41
CA PHE A 119 10.24 -19.10 -19.11
C PHE A 119 10.26 -18.00 -20.18
N ALA A 120 11.44 -17.63 -20.67
CA ALA A 120 11.63 -16.72 -21.80
C ALA A 120 10.92 -17.21 -23.07
N GLY A 121 11.04 -18.51 -23.38
CA GLY A 121 10.36 -19.13 -24.52
C GLY A 121 8.84 -19.05 -24.39
N LEU A 122 8.31 -19.34 -23.19
CA LEU A 122 6.88 -19.19 -22.91
C LEU A 122 6.37 -17.76 -23.09
N MET A 123 7.17 -16.75 -22.74
CA MET A 123 6.80 -15.34 -22.91
C MET A 123 6.88 -14.83 -24.35
N GLN A 124 7.59 -15.52 -25.24
CA GLN A 124 7.61 -15.21 -26.66
C GLN A 124 6.39 -15.78 -27.41
N ALA A 125 5.65 -16.70 -26.80
CA ALA A 125 4.53 -17.41 -27.41
C ALA A 125 3.18 -16.65 -27.47
N PRO A 126 2.80 -15.73 -26.57
CA PRO A 126 1.48 -15.13 -26.57
C PRO A 126 1.44 -13.83 -27.36
N GLU A 127 1.01 -13.92 -28.62
CA GLU A 127 0.29 -12.80 -29.23
C GLU A 127 -1.14 -12.83 -28.70
N LEU A 128 -1.48 -11.91 -27.80
CA LEU A 128 -2.89 -11.62 -27.57
C LEU A 128 -3.51 -11.26 -28.91
N SER A 129 -4.47 -12.06 -29.38
CA SER A 129 -5.19 -11.74 -30.61
C SER A 129 -5.74 -10.32 -30.53
N ARG A 130 -5.72 -9.60 -31.65
CA ARG A 130 -6.19 -8.21 -31.70
C ARG A 130 -7.58 -8.03 -31.06
N GLY A 131 -8.45 -9.03 -31.18
CA GLY A 131 -9.77 -9.05 -30.53
C GLY A 131 -9.70 -9.08 -29.00
N LEU A 132 -8.86 -9.95 -28.43
CA LEU A 132 -8.69 -10.06 -26.98
C LEU A 132 -8.06 -8.78 -26.39
N PHE A 133 -7.14 -8.15 -27.12
CA PHE A 133 -6.57 -6.86 -26.73
C PHE A 133 -7.62 -5.74 -26.67
N GLN A 134 -8.51 -5.65 -27.67
CA GLN A 134 -9.60 -4.66 -27.66
C GLN A 134 -10.61 -4.93 -26.54
N LEU A 135 -10.92 -6.19 -26.28
CA LEU A 135 -11.80 -6.58 -25.17
C LEU A 135 -11.18 -6.17 -23.83
N ALA A 136 -9.90 -6.47 -23.59
CA ALA A 136 -9.19 -6.06 -22.37
C ALA A 136 -9.21 -4.53 -22.20
N LYS A 137 -8.98 -3.78 -23.29
CA LYS A 137 -9.05 -2.31 -23.26
C LYS A 137 -10.44 -1.79 -22.90
N ALA A 138 -11.50 -2.40 -23.42
CA ALA A 138 -12.88 -2.05 -23.06
C ALA A 138 -13.16 -2.33 -21.58
N MET A 139 -12.79 -3.51 -21.09
CA MET A 139 -12.95 -3.88 -19.68
C MET A 139 -12.19 -2.92 -18.74
N PHE A 140 -10.96 -2.52 -19.07
CA PHE A 140 -10.21 -1.54 -18.28
C PHE A 140 -10.91 -0.18 -18.22
N ARG A 141 -11.49 0.26 -19.33
CA ARG A 141 -12.25 1.52 -19.40
C ARG A 141 -13.49 1.47 -18.53
N ASP A 142 -14.23 0.37 -18.54
CA ASP A 142 -15.41 0.18 -17.69
C ASP A 142 -15.04 0.20 -16.20
N ILE A 143 -13.98 -0.52 -15.82
CA ILE A 143 -13.48 -0.54 -14.44
C ILE A 143 -13.01 0.85 -13.99
N TRP A 144 -12.34 1.60 -14.87
CA TRP A 144 -11.91 2.95 -14.57
C TRP A 144 -13.08 3.89 -14.33
N ASN A 145 -14.09 3.86 -15.20
CA ASN A 145 -15.30 4.66 -15.03
C ASN A 145 -16.04 4.29 -13.74
N ALA A 146 -16.13 3.00 -13.42
CA ALA A 146 -16.69 2.54 -12.16
C ALA A 146 -15.89 3.06 -10.95
N ARG A 147 -14.56 3.07 -11.01
CA ARG A 147 -13.69 3.65 -9.96
C ARG A 147 -13.90 5.16 -9.81
N LEU A 148 -14.03 5.90 -10.91
CA LEU A 148 -14.31 7.34 -10.87
C LEU A 148 -15.68 7.63 -10.23
N ALA A 149 -16.71 6.87 -10.62
CA ALA A 149 -18.04 6.98 -10.02
C ALA A 149 -18.01 6.66 -8.51
N GLN A 150 -17.36 5.56 -8.12
CA GLN A 150 -17.20 5.17 -6.72
C GLN A 150 -16.42 6.23 -5.93
N ALA A 151 -15.38 6.82 -6.50
CA ALA A 151 -14.63 7.90 -5.87
C ALA A 151 -15.51 9.14 -5.64
N ALA A 152 -16.33 9.52 -6.63
CA ALA A 152 -17.26 10.63 -6.51
C ALA A 152 -18.32 10.38 -5.43
N ASP A 153 -18.91 9.17 -5.38
CA ASP A 153 -19.90 8.82 -4.36
C ASP A 153 -19.30 8.69 -2.96
N THR A 154 -18.07 8.18 -2.86
CA THR A 154 -17.31 8.19 -1.60
C THR A 154 -17.08 9.62 -1.13
N SER A 155 -16.67 10.54 -2.01
CA SER A 155 -16.50 11.96 -1.67
C SER A 155 -17.80 12.59 -1.17
N LYS A 156 -18.94 12.29 -1.80
CA LYS A 156 -20.26 12.73 -1.31
C LYS A 156 -20.58 12.17 0.08
N GLY A 157 -20.28 10.89 0.32
CA GLY A 157 -20.44 10.25 1.63
C GLY A 157 -19.60 10.92 2.72
N LEU A 158 -18.31 11.14 2.46
CA LEU A 158 -17.39 11.81 3.38
C LEU A 158 -17.86 13.24 3.71
N LYS A 159 -18.39 13.98 2.73
CA LYS A 159 -18.98 15.32 2.97
C LYS A 159 -20.18 15.26 3.91
N LYS A 160 -21.05 14.26 3.76
CA LYS A 160 -22.18 14.04 4.68
C LYS A 160 -21.70 13.71 6.09
N ASP A 161 -20.63 12.92 6.21
CA ASP A 161 -20.04 12.57 7.51
C ASP A 161 -19.42 13.77 8.20
N ILE A 162 -18.70 14.65 7.46
CA ILE A 162 -18.20 15.92 8.00
C ILE A 162 -19.35 16.77 8.54
N HIS A 163 -20.42 16.94 7.75
CA HIS A 163 -21.58 17.71 8.20
C HIS A 163 -22.26 17.12 9.43
N LYS A 164 -22.27 15.78 9.55
CA LYS A 164 -22.76 15.09 10.75
C LYS A 164 -21.86 15.34 11.96
N ILE A 165 -20.54 15.35 11.78
CA ILE A 165 -19.58 15.68 12.84
C ILE A 165 -19.77 17.13 13.30
N GLU A 166 -19.92 18.08 12.37
CA GLU A 166 -20.17 19.49 12.68
C GLU A 166 -21.43 19.67 13.53
N LYS A 167 -22.54 19.05 13.13
CA LYS A 167 -23.78 19.04 13.93
C LYS A 167 -23.61 18.39 15.31
N GLN A 168 -22.78 17.36 15.42
CA GLN A 168 -22.48 16.74 16.72
C GLN A 168 -21.64 17.64 17.62
N ILE A 169 -20.73 18.44 17.05
CA ILE A 169 -19.96 19.43 17.80
C ILE A 169 -20.89 20.52 18.31
N GLU A 170 -21.70 21.12 17.42
CA GLU A 170 -22.67 22.17 17.75
C GLU A 170 -23.65 21.71 18.86
N ALA A 171 -24.30 20.56 18.68
CA ALA A 171 -25.23 20.01 19.66
C ALA A 171 -24.60 19.62 21.02
N ARG A 172 -23.27 19.51 21.10
CA ARG A 172 -22.55 19.32 22.36
C ARG A 172 -22.19 20.64 23.01
N LEU A 173 -21.86 21.67 22.22
CA LEU A 173 -21.63 23.03 22.70
C LEU A 173 -22.92 23.62 23.28
N ASP A 174 -24.06 23.47 22.59
CA ASP A 174 -25.36 23.95 23.07
C ASP A 174 -25.73 23.32 24.42
N ARG A 175 -25.49 22.01 24.58
CA ARG A 175 -25.73 21.31 25.86
C ARG A 175 -24.84 21.80 27.01
N ILE A 176 -23.62 22.25 26.72
CA ILE A 176 -22.75 22.86 27.74
C ILE A 176 -23.36 24.20 28.20
N VAL A 177 -23.82 25.01 27.24
CA VAL A 177 -24.41 26.33 27.51
C VAL A 177 -25.71 26.20 28.31
N GLU A 178 -26.54 25.19 28.03
CA GLU A 178 -27.83 25.01 28.68
C GLU A 178 -27.76 24.33 30.06
N HIS A 179 -26.95 23.27 30.21
CA HIS A 179 -27.06 22.32 31.33
C HIS A 179 -25.73 21.77 31.86
N GLY A 180 -24.61 22.45 31.62
CA GLY A 180 -23.28 21.96 31.98
C GLY A 180 -23.03 21.76 33.48
N SER A 181 -23.04 20.51 33.95
CA SER A 181 -22.39 20.11 35.21
C SER A 181 -20.87 19.99 34.99
N SER A 182 -20.06 20.31 36.01
CA SER A 182 -18.58 20.20 35.98
C SER A 182 -18.08 18.84 35.42
N ILE A 183 -18.77 17.74 35.76
CA ILE A 183 -18.40 16.39 35.31
C ILE A 183 -18.73 16.19 33.81
N VAL A 184 -19.85 16.76 33.35
CA VAL A 184 -20.30 16.67 31.96
C VAL A 184 -19.43 17.53 31.04
N ILE A 185 -19.05 18.72 31.51
CA ILE A 185 -18.15 19.63 30.79
C ILE A 185 -16.81 18.92 30.53
N ALA A 186 -16.17 18.37 31.57
CA ALA A 186 -14.89 17.67 31.42
C ALA A 186 -14.96 16.45 30.47
N ALA A 187 -16.07 15.69 30.49
CA ALA A 187 -16.25 14.55 29.59
C ALA A 187 -16.45 14.97 28.12
N ILE A 188 -17.14 16.08 27.88
CA ILE A 188 -17.37 16.63 26.54
C ILE A 188 -16.08 17.26 25.98
N GLU A 189 -15.36 18.03 26.81
CA GLU A 189 -14.04 18.60 26.47
C GLU A 189 -13.05 17.52 26.03
N LYS A 190 -13.09 16.33 26.63
CA LYS A 190 -12.26 15.19 26.20
C LYS A 190 -12.66 14.61 24.83
N ARG A 191 -13.92 14.81 24.40
CA ARG A 191 -14.48 14.17 23.21
C ARG A 191 -14.48 15.08 21.97
N ILE A 192 -14.45 16.40 22.14
CA ILE A 192 -14.32 17.39 21.05
C ILE A 192 -13.02 17.20 20.24
N PRO A 193 -11.83 17.04 20.85
CA PRO A 193 -10.57 16.91 20.11
C PRO A 193 -10.57 15.71 19.15
N LYS A 194 -11.23 14.61 19.57
CA LYS A 194 -11.38 13.43 18.72
C LYS A 194 -12.24 13.72 17.49
N LEU A 195 -13.34 14.45 17.65
CA LEU A 195 -14.20 14.84 16.54
C LEU A 195 -13.51 15.83 15.59
N GLU A 196 -12.70 16.75 16.11
CA GLU A 196 -11.90 17.68 15.31
C GLU A 196 -10.82 16.95 14.50
N ALA A 197 -10.11 16.00 15.12
CA ALA A 197 -9.17 15.13 14.43
C ALA A 197 -9.85 14.28 13.33
N ASP A 198 -11.02 13.70 13.63
CA ASP A 198 -11.79 12.94 12.64
C ASP A 198 -12.23 13.84 11.47
N LYS A 199 -12.61 15.10 11.72
CA LYS A 199 -12.94 16.06 10.67
C LYS A 199 -11.75 16.35 9.75
N ILE A 200 -10.58 16.68 10.33
CA ILE A 200 -9.34 16.95 9.55
C ILE A 200 -8.99 15.74 8.69
N PHE A 201 -9.10 14.53 9.24
CA PHE A 201 -8.85 13.30 8.49
C PHE A 201 -9.81 13.11 7.31
N LEU A 202 -11.10 13.35 7.50
CA LEU A 202 -12.10 13.22 6.43
C LEU A 202 -11.92 14.31 5.35
N GLU A 203 -11.61 15.54 5.74
CA GLU A 203 -11.30 16.64 4.80
C GLU A 203 -10.09 16.30 3.93
N GLU A 204 -9.01 15.80 4.53
CA GLU A 204 -7.84 15.37 3.78
C GLU A 204 -8.17 14.19 2.85
N ARG A 205 -9.01 13.24 3.28
CA ARG A 205 -9.49 12.15 2.42
C ARG A 205 -10.30 12.64 1.23
N ILE A 206 -11.02 13.76 1.33
CA ILE A 206 -11.73 14.35 0.19
C ILE A 206 -10.75 15.01 -0.78
N VAL A 207 -9.75 15.72 -0.26
CA VAL A 207 -8.77 16.45 -1.09
C VAL A 207 -7.84 15.48 -1.83
N LYS A 208 -7.36 14.45 -1.13
CA LYS A 208 -6.35 13.50 -1.62
C LYS A 208 -6.92 12.16 -2.07
N GLY A 209 -8.14 11.82 -1.66
CA GLY A 209 -8.79 10.56 -2.03
C GLY A 209 -9.57 10.66 -3.33
N GLY A 210 -9.40 9.68 -4.21
CA GLY A 210 -10.27 9.49 -5.37
C GLY A 210 -9.91 10.28 -6.62
N LYS A 211 -8.87 11.13 -6.57
CA LYS A 211 -8.29 11.71 -7.79
C LYS A 211 -7.27 10.73 -8.37
N PRO A 212 -7.46 10.22 -9.59
CA PRO A 212 -6.41 9.44 -10.24
C PRO A 212 -5.17 10.33 -10.45
N LEU A 213 -3.98 9.74 -10.29
CA LEU A 213 -2.69 10.43 -10.44
C LEU A 213 -2.36 10.76 -11.90
N GLY A 214 -3.11 10.20 -12.85
CA GLY A 214 -2.98 10.42 -14.27
C GLY A 214 -4.27 10.03 -15.00
N THR A 215 -4.24 10.12 -16.31
CA THR A 215 -5.32 9.71 -17.20
C THR A 215 -5.48 8.19 -17.24
N LEU A 216 -6.60 7.73 -17.81
CA LEU A 216 -6.82 6.33 -18.15
C LEU A 216 -5.65 5.83 -18.99
N GLU A 217 -5.31 6.57 -20.04
CA GLU A 217 -4.27 6.23 -20.99
C GLU A 217 -2.90 6.07 -20.30
N GLU A 218 -2.48 7.02 -19.47
CA GLU A 218 -1.21 6.95 -18.74
C GLU A 218 -1.17 5.77 -17.74
N SER A 219 -2.30 5.47 -17.10
CA SER A 219 -2.37 4.41 -16.08
C SER A 219 -2.41 3.00 -16.68
N PHE A 220 -3.01 2.85 -17.87
CA PHE A 220 -3.26 1.53 -18.48
C PHE A 220 -2.37 1.24 -19.69
N GLU A 221 -1.72 2.23 -20.30
CA GLU A 221 -0.82 2.00 -21.43
C GLU A 221 0.32 1.06 -21.03
N LEU A 222 0.88 1.19 -19.82
CA LEU A 222 1.92 0.29 -19.33
C LEU A 222 1.42 -1.15 -19.18
N ALA A 223 0.23 -1.35 -18.60
CA ALA A 223 -0.37 -2.67 -18.43
C ALA A 223 -0.70 -3.32 -19.78
N LEU A 224 -1.22 -2.53 -20.74
CA LEU A 224 -1.50 -2.99 -22.09
C LEU A 224 -0.21 -3.30 -22.88
N ARG A 225 0.86 -2.50 -22.71
CA ARG A 225 2.18 -2.78 -23.29
C ARG A 225 2.77 -4.09 -22.75
N PHE A 226 2.63 -4.35 -21.45
CA PHE A 226 3.03 -5.62 -20.85
C PHE A 226 2.30 -6.80 -21.49
N LEU A 227 0.98 -6.70 -21.61
CA LEU A 227 0.16 -7.72 -22.22
C LEU A 227 0.47 -7.95 -23.71
N SER A 228 0.86 -6.90 -24.44
CA SER A 228 1.23 -7.00 -25.85
C SER A 228 2.62 -7.58 -26.10
N ASN A 229 3.57 -7.39 -25.18
CA ASN A 229 4.93 -7.88 -25.34
C ASN A 229 5.62 -8.11 -23.97
N PRO A 230 5.23 -9.18 -23.26
CA PRO A 230 5.79 -9.48 -21.94
C PRO A 230 7.28 -9.82 -22.03
N TRP A 231 7.72 -10.42 -23.14
CA TRP A 231 9.11 -10.73 -23.43
C TRP A 231 10.02 -9.49 -23.42
N ASN A 232 9.62 -8.41 -24.08
CA ASN A 232 10.40 -7.18 -24.12
C ASN A 232 10.63 -6.60 -22.72
N MET A 233 9.62 -6.69 -21.85
CA MET A 233 9.73 -6.24 -20.46
C MET A 233 10.61 -7.17 -19.62
N TRP A 234 10.54 -8.49 -19.82
CA TRP A 234 11.43 -9.44 -19.15
C TRP A 234 12.90 -9.21 -19.52
N LYS A 235 13.19 -8.94 -20.80
CA LYS A 235 14.57 -8.77 -21.29
C LYS A 235 15.18 -7.41 -20.92
N ASN A 236 14.39 -6.34 -20.98
CA ASN A 236 14.89 -4.97 -20.85
C ASN A 236 14.44 -4.27 -19.55
N GLY A 237 13.64 -4.94 -18.73
CA GLY A 237 13.16 -4.42 -17.45
C GLY A 237 14.27 -4.36 -16.40
N SER A 238 14.19 -3.38 -15.51
CA SER A 238 15.03 -3.29 -14.32
C SER A 238 14.31 -3.92 -13.13
N PHE A 239 15.00 -4.79 -12.39
CA PHE A 239 14.53 -5.31 -11.09
C PHE A 239 14.82 -4.34 -9.93
N ALA A 240 15.46 -3.19 -10.20
CA ALA A 240 15.65 -2.14 -9.22
C ALA A 240 14.41 -1.24 -9.16
N TRP A 241 13.64 -1.39 -8.09
CA TRP A 241 12.53 -0.50 -7.69
C TRP A 241 12.94 0.41 -6.53
#